data_AF-A0A812XW39-F1
#
_entry.id   AF-A0A812XW39-F1
#
_cell.length_a   1.000
_cell.length_b   1.000
_cell.length_c   1.000
_cell.angle_alpha   90.00
_cell.angle_beta   90.00
_cell.angle_gamma   90.00
#
_symmetry.space_group_name_H-M   'P 1'
#
loop_
_entity.id
_entity.type
_entity.pdbx_description
1 polymer ?
#
loop_
_entity_poly.entity_id
_entity_poly.type
_entity_poly.pdbx_seq_one_letter_code
_entity_poly.pdbx_strand_id
1 'polypeptide(L)'
;MGGGGRRQQPVQWPQGVSDEVSKTMSWLKGTEWAWNNDGFTIKLTRDGDIEAPIQQCQRGCKWTAENGKLYLSVGNAGIFELVAPDPKPSRLEGQRLKGNSKRNPRERLTLTFNRIFDHEAVDLDKDLYEVLGLAEDADEASIKKVYRKLSIQHHPDKNPDEASKAKFAEIRDAYEVLNDPDKKILYDTGGMAAVKDSEKGKVETTSDVNSEIEVGLEDLYLGTEFRATVKRGIVCRGCRKNPNSPNCKGCRKCKNQIKVVQVQMGPFLTQQQQEVPSKEKCKDVDAPLDVHIEKGMASGDTVTFPRMAEERPGMLPGSVILKLKAKKHPRFERRGSDLHTDLKISLRESLLGWSRTIQHLDGHEVEIKQTDVTKHLQVLKTRSEGMPHRDDPASFGDLHVKVSVEFPKTLTPQQREAIAQVFPDGRSEL
;
A
#
# COMPACT_ATOMS: atom_id res chain seq x y z
N MET A 1 -26.47 44.45 52.69
CA MET A 1 -26.11 45.02 51.37
C MET A 1 -25.46 43.91 50.55
N GLY A 2 -26.25 43.19 49.75
CA GLY A 2 -25.77 42.09 48.90
C GLY A 2 -25.71 42.54 47.44
N GLY A 3 -24.52 42.92 46.95
CA GLY A 3 -24.29 43.24 45.55
C GLY A 3 -24.12 41.96 44.74
N GLY A 4 -25.19 41.50 44.09
CA GLY A 4 -25.16 40.35 43.19
C GLY A 4 -24.35 40.65 41.93
N GLY A 5 -23.14 40.10 41.85
CA GLY A 5 -22.36 40.06 40.61
C GLY A 5 -23.07 39.20 39.56
N ARG A 6 -23.52 39.83 38.47
CA ARG A 6 -24.06 39.12 37.30
C ARG A 6 -22.99 38.18 36.73
N ARG A 7 -23.14 36.87 36.94
CA ARG A 7 -22.40 35.84 36.19
C ARG A 7 -22.76 36.00 34.71
N GLN A 8 -21.78 36.38 33.88
CA GLN A 8 -21.97 36.46 32.42
C GLN A 8 -22.11 35.03 31.87
N GLN A 9 -23.17 34.77 31.12
CA GLN A 9 -23.35 33.49 30.42
C GLN A 9 -22.28 33.34 29.32
N PRO A 10 -21.72 32.13 29.11
CA PRO A 10 -20.80 31.88 28.02
C PRO A 10 -21.49 32.10 26.67
N VAL A 11 -20.81 32.78 25.75
CA VAL A 11 -21.36 33.08 24.42
C VAL A 11 -21.45 31.78 23.63
N GLN A 12 -22.66 31.40 23.21
CA GLN A 12 -22.87 30.22 22.38
C GLN A 12 -22.45 30.51 20.93
N TRP A 13 -21.79 29.54 20.30
CA TRP A 13 -21.43 29.59 18.89
C TRP A 13 -22.69 29.75 18.01
N PRO A 14 -22.64 30.51 16.91
CA PRO A 14 -23.84 30.81 16.14
C PRO A 14 -24.45 29.51 15.56
N GLN A 15 -25.77 29.35 15.68
CA GLN A 15 -26.47 28.19 15.13
C GLN A 15 -26.33 28.14 13.61
N GLY A 16 -25.94 26.98 13.07
CA GLY A 16 -25.77 26.76 11.63
C GLY A 16 -24.40 27.13 11.06
N VAL A 17 -23.44 27.55 11.89
CA VAL A 17 -22.05 27.81 11.46
C VAL A 17 -21.19 26.58 11.74
N SER A 18 -20.57 26.02 10.69
CA SER A 18 -19.67 24.88 10.80
C SER A 18 -18.42 25.20 11.62
N ASP A 19 -17.94 24.24 12.41
CA ASP A 19 -16.63 24.30 13.07
C ASP A 19 -15.48 24.14 12.06
N GLU A 20 -15.77 23.74 10.83
CA GLU A 20 -14.79 23.59 9.74
C GLU A 20 -14.76 24.84 8.85
N VAL A 21 -13.54 25.30 8.53
CA VAL A 21 -13.30 26.36 7.53
C VAL A 21 -13.61 25.84 6.12
N SER A 22 -14.41 26.60 5.36
CA SER A 22 -14.76 26.28 3.98
C SER A 22 -13.53 26.22 3.09
N LYS A 23 -13.60 25.40 2.03
CA LYS A 23 -12.49 25.25 1.07
C LYS A 23 -12.15 26.56 0.36
N THR A 24 -13.14 27.38 0.03
CA THR A 24 -12.91 28.64 -0.69
C THR A 24 -12.30 29.73 0.18
N MET A 25 -12.38 29.57 1.51
CA MET A 25 -11.82 30.48 2.52
C MET A 25 -10.65 29.86 3.30
N SER A 26 -10.09 28.73 2.83
CA SER A 26 -8.93 28.04 3.42
C SER A 26 -7.70 28.95 3.51
N TRP A 27 -7.62 29.96 2.65
CA TRP A 27 -6.55 30.96 2.57
C TRP A 27 -6.34 31.79 3.85
N LEU A 28 -7.30 31.79 4.76
CA LEU A 28 -7.18 32.42 6.08
C LEU A 28 -6.34 31.57 7.05
N LYS A 29 -6.12 30.28 6.79
CA LYS A 29 -5.28 29.42 7.65
C LYS A 29 -3.81 29.83 7.56
N GLY A 30 -3.10 29.83 8.70
CA GLY A 30 -1.67 30.15 8.75
C GLY A 30 -1.36 31.63 8.55
N THR A 31 -2.35 32.51 8.71
CA THR A 31 -2.21 33.96 8.52
C THR A 31 -2.20 34.71 9.84
N GLU A 32 -1.39 35.78 9.88
CA GLU A 32 -1.26 36.70 11.00
C GLU A 32 -1.93 38.02 10.66
N TRP A 33 -2.76 38.53 11.57
CA TRP A 33 -3.56 39.74 11.40
C TRP A 33 -3.39 40.69 12.58
N ALA A 34 -3.24 41.98 12.30
CA ALA A 34 -3.26 43.04 13.31
C ALA A 34 -4.71 43.38 13.72
N TRP A 35 -4.95 43.48 15.03
CA TRP A 35 -6.27 43.74 15.62
C TRP A 35 -6.49 45.23 15.90
N ASN A 36 -7.53 45.84 15.31
CA ASN A 36 -8.00 47.23 15.53
C ASN A 36 -6.95 48.37 15.47
N ASN A 37 -5.71 48.06 15.08
CA ASN A 37 -4.50 48.88 15.26
C ASN A 37 -4.03 49.04 16.72
N ASP A 38 -4.54 48.25 17.66
CA ASP A 38 -4.25 48.34 19.10
C ASP A 38 -2.92 47.67 19.52
N GLY A 39 -2.03 47.39 18.55
CA GLY A 39 -0.66 46.95 18.81
C GLY A 39 -0.47 45.45 19.07
N PHE A 40 -1.51 44.62 18.94
CA PHE A 40 -1.37 43.16 19.01
C PHE A 40 -1.83 42.45 17.73
N THR A 41 -1.26 41.29 17.48
CA THR A 41 -1.61 40.42 16.35
C THR A 41 -2.30 39.16 16.84
N ILE A 42 -3.16 38.62 15.98
CA ILE A 42 -3.75 37.30 16.14
C ILE A 42 -3.27 36.41 15.00
N LYS A 43 -3.12 35.13 15.28
CA LYS A 43 -2.79 34.11 14.30
C LYS A 43 -3.95 33.15 14.17
N LEU A 44 -4.39 32.94 12.94
CA LEU A 44 -5.41 31.97 12.60
C LEU A 44 -4.74 30.63 12.30
N THR A 45 -4.79 29.70 13.25
CA THR A 45 -4.12 28.39 13.12
C THR A 45 -4.89 27.43 12.21
N ARG A 46 -4.25 26.32 11.81
CA ARG A 46 -4.85 25.29 10.94
C ARG A 46 -6.01 24.54 11.59
N ASP A 47 -5.93 24.38 12.92
CA ASP A 47 -6.85 23.56 13.71
C ASP A 47 -8.13 24.32 14.11
N GLY A 48 -8.29 25.56 13.61
CA GLY A 48 -9.42 26.42 13.95
C GLY A 48 -9.23 27.16 15.28
N ASP A 49 -8.02 27.18 15.84
CA ASP A 49 -7.69 27.94 17.05
C ASP A 49 -7.09 29.30 16.72
N ILE A 50 -7.23 30.25 17.65
CA ILE A 50 -6.62 31.58 17.55
C ILE A 50 -5.46 31.67 18.56
N GLU A 51 -4.24 31.88 18.08
CA GLU A 51 -3.14 32.31 18.97
C GLU A 51 -3.13 33.84 19.03
N ALA A 52 -3.24 34.39 20.24
CA ALA A 52 -3.19 35.82 20.47
C ALA A 52 -2.47 36.07 21.82
N PRO A 53 -1.78 37.21 21.99
CA PRO A 53 -1.17 37.60 23.27
C PRO A 53 -2.21 38.06 24.31
N ILE A 54 -3.42 37.51 24.26
CA ILE A 54 -4.51 37.76 25.19
C ILE A 54 -4.57 36.56 26.14
N GLN A 55 -4.39 36.80 27.45
CA GLN A 55 -4.44 35.76 28.49
C GLN A 55 -5.70 34.88 28.42
N GLN A 56 -6.80 35.44 27.89
CA GLN A 56 -8.10 34.78 27.74
C GLN A 56 -8.15 33.76 26.59
N CYS A 57 -7.18 33.76 25.67
CA CYS A 57 -7.09 32.81 24.56
C CYS A 57 -6.20 31.59 24.84
N GLN A 58 -5.68 31.44 26.06
CA GLN A 58 -4.81 30.31 26.39
C GLN A 58 -5.49 28.93 26.31
N ARG A 59 -6.84 28.84 26.40
CA ARG A 59 -7.64 27.61 26.15
C ARG A 59 -9.11 27.90 25.78
N GLY A 60 -9.38 28.36 24.55
CA GLY A 60 -10.78 28.42 24.07
C GLY A 60 -11.13 29.40 22.95
N CYS A 61 -10.15 30.11 22.38
CA CYS A 61 -10.40 30.98 21.24
C CYS A 61 -10.39 30.17 19.94
N LYS A 62 -11.48 30.25 19.18
CA LYS A 62 -11.67 29.49 17.94
C LYS A 62 -12.10 30.40 16.81
N TRP A 63 -11.83 29.97 15.59
CA TRP A 63 -12.28 30.65 14.39
C TRP A 63 -12.78 29.68 13.33
N THR A 64 -13.68 30.16 12.48
CA THR A 64 -14.11 29.46 11.26
C THR A 64 -14.41 30.47 10.17
N ALA A 65 -14.44 30.05 8.91
CA ALA A 65 -14.86 30.91 7.81
C ALA A 65 -15.68 30.15 6.77
N GLU A 66 -16.80 30.72 6.35
CA GLU A 66 -17.71 30.13 5.37
C GLU A 66 -18.56 31.23 4.70
N ASN A 67 -18.88 31.08 3.42
CA ASN A 67 -19.79 31.95 2.67
C ASN A 67 -19.43 33.45 2.76
N GLY A 68 -18.15 33.78 2.61
CA GLY A 68 -17.65 35.16 2.70
C GLY A 68 -17.66 35.76 4.12
N LYS A 69 -17.82 34.93 5.16
CA LYS A 69 -17.82 35.36 6.57
C LYS A 69 -16.73 34.67 7.36
N LEU A 70 -16.06 35.42 8.23
CA LEU A 70 -15.09 34.95 9.22
C LEU A 70 -15.68 35.15 10.61
N TYR A 71 -15.76 34.08 11.40
CA TYR A 71 -16.20 34.13 12.79
C TYR A 71 -15.02 33.90 13.71
N LEU A 72 -14.90 34.75 14.74
CA LEU A 72 -13.87 34.65 15.78
C LEU A 72 -14.54 34.59 17.14
N SER A 73 -14.36 33.49 17.88
CA SER A 73 -14.70 33.41 19.30
C SER A 73 -13.46 33.78 20.11
N VAL A 74 -13.56 34.88 20.86
CA VAL A 74 -12.44 35.45 21.62
C VAL A 74 -12.84 35.57 23.09
N GLY A 75 -12.87 34.44 23.80
CA GLY A 75 -13.11 34.36 25.25
C GLY A 75 -14.25 35.26 25.74
N ASN A 76 -13.95 36.20 26.64
CA ASN A 76 -14.94 37.10 27.24
C ASN A 76 -15.39 38.26 26.33
N ALA A 77 -14.63 38.55 25.27
CA ALA A 77 -15.02 39.55 24.26
C ALA A 77 -16.19 39.05 23.38
N GLY A 78 -16.43 37.73 23.38
CA GLY A 78 -17.52 37.09 22.65
C GLY A 78 -17.15 36.79 21.20
N ILE A 79 -18.17 36.78 20.33
CA ILE A 79 -18.02 36.35 18.93
C ILE A 79 -18.06 37.57 18.02
N PHE A 80 -17.07 37.68 17.14
CA PHE A 80 -17.02 38.67 16.07
C PHE A 80 -17.38 38.00 14.74
N GLU A 81 -18.21 38.66 13.94
CA GLU A 81 -18.47 38.29 12.54
C GLU A 81 -17.86 39.34 11.63
N LEU A 82 -16.92 38.94 10.78
CA LEU A 82 -16.24 39.76 9.80
C LEU A 82 -16.60 39.32 8.39
N VAL A 83 -16.58 40.27 7.46
CA VAL A 83 -16.67 40.00 6.02
C VAL A 83 -15.29 39.69 5.49
N ALA A 84 -15.16 38.56 4.79
CA ALA A 84 -13.92 38.16 4.15
C ALA A 84 -14.15 37.77 2.68
N PRO A 85 -13.21 38.08 1.77
CA PRO A 85 -13.33 37.71 0.37
C PRO A 85 -13.50 36.20 0.17
N ASP A 86 -14.43 35.86 -0.71
CA ASP A 86 -14.69 34.50 -1.17
C ASP A 86 -15.00 34.57 -2.68
N PRO A 87 -14.06 34.17 -3.56
CA PRO A 87 -12.82 33.46 -3.29
C PRO A 87 -11.65 34.36 -2.82
N LYS A 88 -10.50 33.72 -2.50
CA LYS A 88 -9.22 34.37 -2.11
C LYS A 88 -8.87 35.57 -3.01
N PRO A 89 -8.46 36.72 -2.45
CA PRO A 89 -8.02 37.87 -3.24
C PRO A 89 -6.63 37.62 -3.87
N SER A 90 -6.35 38.25 -5.01
CA SER A 90 -5.08 38.10 -5.74
C SER A 90 -3.85 38.60 -4.97
N ARG A 91 -4.02 39.55 -4.05
CA ARG A 91 -2.98 40.07 -3.14
C ARG A 91 -3.54 40.15 -1.72
N LEU A 92 -2.79 39.66 -0.75
CA LEU A 92 -3.16 39.70 0.68
C LEU A 92 -2.61 40.95 1.39
N GLU A 93 -1.51 41.51 0.89
CA GLU A 93 -0.90 42.70 1.47
C GLU A 93 -1.86 43.90 1.43
N GLY A 94 -2.08 44.53 2.59
CA GLY A 94 -3.05 45.63 2.73
C GLY A 94 -4.52 45.18 2.86
N GLN A 95 -4.80 43.87 2.84
CA GLN A 95 -6.16 43.36 2.99
C GLN A 95 -6.69 43.66 4.40
N ARG A 96 -7.94 44.13 4.47
CA ARG A 96 -8.62 44.45 5.74
C ARG A 96 -9.95 43.72 5.80
N LEU A 97 -10.14 42.93 6.84
CA LEU A 97 -11.42 42.29 7.17
C LEU A 97 -12.12 43.15 8.20
N LYS A 98 -13.38 43.48 7.96
CA LYS A 98 -14.17 44.35 8.84
C LYS A 98 -15.39 43.60 9.31
N GLY A 99 -15.72 43.79 10.59
CA GLY A 99 -16.83 43.11 11.22
C GLY A 99 -17.23 43.77 12.51
N ASN A 100 -18.25 43.20 13.15
CA ASN A 100 -18.79 43.70 14.41
C ASN A 100 -18.94 42.55 15.41
N SER A 101 -18.95 42.89 16.70
CA SER A 101 -19.31 41.94 17.76
C SER A 101 -20.79 41.53 17.64
N LYS A 102 -21.05 40.23 17.74
CA LYS A 102 -22.41 39.67 17.84
C LYS A 102 -23.10 40.07 19.15
N ARG A 103 -22.32 40.33 20.19
CA ARG A 103 -22.82 40.74 21.50
C ARG A 103 -23.18 42.23 21.53
N ASN A 104 -22.37 43.06 20.89
CA ASN A 104 -22.59 44.50 20.80
C ASN A 104 -22.28 45.02 19.38
N PRO A 105 -23.30 45.22 18.52
CA PRO A 105 -23.08 45.65 17.14
C PRO A 105 -22.36 46.99 16.96
N ARG A 106 -22.24 47.81 18.01
CA ARG A 106 -21.46 49.06 17.98
C ARG A 106 -19.95 48.84 18.11
N GLU A 107 -19.55 47.69 18.64
CA GLU A 107 -18.15 47.29 18.76
C GLU A 107 -17.67 46.75 17.41
N ARG A 108 -16.81 47.54 16.76
CA ARG A 108 -16.25 47.22 15.44
C ARG A 108 -14.90 46.54 15.61
N LEU A 109 -14.65 45.58 14.73
CA LEU A 109 -13.38 44.88 14.59
C LEU A 109 -12.85 45.09 13.18
N THR A 110 -11.59 45.49 13.07
CA THR A 110 -10.81 45.43 11.84
C THR A 110 -9.60 44.56 12.03
N LEU A 111 -9.49 43.51 11.21
CA LEU A 111 -8.27 42.74 11.05
C LEU A 111 -7.53 43.24 9.81
N THR A 112 -6.28 43.67 9.98
CA THR A 112 -5.41 44.05 8.87
C THR A 112 -4.38 42.96 8.65
N PHE A 113 -4.26 42.47 7.43
CA PHE A 113 -3.30 41.41 7.10
C PHE A 113 -1.89 41.87 7.43
N ASN A 114 -1.15 41.06 8.18
CA ASN A 114 0.23 41.33 8.53
C ASN A 114 1.16 40.49 7.65
N ARG A 115 1.14 39.17 7.83
CA ARG A 115 1.96 38.22 7.08
C ARG A 115 1.37 36.82 7.11
N ILE A 116 1.90 35.96 6.28
CA ILE A 116 1.76 34.51 6.45
C ILE A 116 2.83 34.11 7.48
N PHE A 117 2.43 33.49 8.58
CA PHE A 117 3.39 33.07 9.63
C PHE A 117 3.71 31.57 9.55
N ASP A 118 2.88 30.82 8.86
CA ASP A 118 3.05 29.42 8.56
C ASP A 118 3.18 29.26 7.04
N HIS A 119 4.42 29.41 6.54
CA HIS A 119 4.71 29.31 5.09
C HIS A 119 4.43 27.92 4.52
N GLU A 120 4.41 26.88 5.35
CA GLU A 120 4.00 25.51 4.97
C GLU A 120 2.48 25.38 4.76
N ALA A 121 1.69 26.38 5.14
CA ALA A 121 0.23 26.38 4.96
C ALA A 121 -0.21 26.94 3.60
N VAL A 122 0.72 27.49 2.80
CA VAL A 122 0.34 28.21 1.57
C VAL A 122 -0.14 27.31 0.46
N ASP A 123 0.09 25.99 0.51
CA ASP A 123 -0.47 25.10 -0.51
C ASP A 123 -0.70 23.65 -0.06
N LEU A 124 -1.68 23.44 0.82
CA LEU A 124 -2.38 22.15 0.87
C LEU A 124 -3.33 21.96 -0.33
N ASP A 125 -3.56 23.02 -1.12
CA ASP A 125 -4.51 23.05 -2.23
C ASP A 125 -3.83 22.84 -3.61
N LYS A 126 -2.58 23.31 -3.82
CA LYS A 126 -1.83 22.93 -5.03
C LYS A 126 -1.47 21.46 -5.03
N ASP A 127 -1.71 20.84 -6.17
CA ASP A 127 -1.33 19.48 -6.43
C ASP A 127 0.19 19.38 -6.65
N LEU A 128 0.88 18.46 -5.98
CA LEU A 128 2.33 18.34 -6.08
C LEU A 128 2.80 17.98 -7.49
N TYR A 129 1.96 17.27 -8.25
CA TYR A 129 2.26 16.97 -9.64
C TYR A 129 2.07 18.21 -10.51
N GLU A 130 1.06 19.05 -10.25
CA GLU A 130 0.91 20.35 -10.93
C GLU A 130 2.08 21.28 -10.63
N VAL A 131 2.60 21.30 -9.40
CA VAL A 131 3.81 22.07 -9.02
C VAL A 131 5.01 21.68 -9.88
N LEU A 132 5.18 20.38 -10.13
CA LEU A 132 6.24 19.87 -11.01
C LEU A 132 5.85 19.91 -12.50
N GLY A 133 4.60 20.18 -12.86
CA GLY A 133 4.10 20.09 -14.24
C GLY A 133 4.08 18.65 -14.78
N LEU A 134 3.75 17.69 -13.93
CA LEU A 134 3.66 16.26 -14.22
C LEU A 134 2.20 15.78 -14.25
N ALA A 135 1.97 14.66 -14.96
CA ALA A 135 0.70 13.92 -14.87
C ALA A 135 0.66 13.09 -13.57
N GLU A 136 -0.55 12.77 -13.09
CA GLU A 136 -0.76 12.02 -11.83
C GLU A 136 -0.16 10.60 -11.85
N ASP A 137 0.06 10.03 -13.03
CA ASP A 137 0.65 8.71 -13.27
C ASP A 137 2.15 8.76 -13.60
N ALA A 138 2.80 9.91 -13.37
CA ALA A 138 4.24 10.06 -13.63
C ALA A 138 5.08 9.05 -12.83
N ASP A 139 6.01 8.41 -13.53
CA ASP A 139 6.98 7.48 -12.95
C ASP A 139 8.12 8.22 -12.23
N GLU A 140 8.85 7.49 -11.39
CA GLU A 140 9.97 8.03 -10.60
C GLU A 140 11.04 8.67 -11.48
N ALA A 141 11.32 8.09 -12.65
CA ALA A 141 12.28 8.62 -13.61
C ALA A 141 11.85 10.01 -14.15
N SER A 142 10.58 10.18 -14.50
CA SER A 142 10.04 11.48 -14.94
C SER A 142 10.08 12.51 -13.82
N ILE A 143 9.71 12.12 -12.59
CA ILE A 143 9.75 13.00 -11.41
C ILE A 143 11.17 13.55 -11.20
N LYS A 144 12.18 12.67 -11.17
CA LYS A 144 13.60 13.06 -11.01
C LYS A 144 14.09 13.96 -12.14
N LYS A 145 13.73 13.64 -13.39
CA LYS A 145 14.14 14.41 -14.56
C LYS A 145 13.59 15.84 -14.52
N VAL A 146 12.32 15.99 -14.21
CA VAL A 146 11.65 17.30 -14.17
C VAL A 146 12.14 18.12 -12.97
N TYR A 147 12.30 17.50 -11.80
CA TYR A 147 12.89 18.16 -10.64
C TYR A 147 14.29 18.74 -10.94
N ARG A 148 15.18 17.97 -11.58
CA ARG A 148 16.52 18.45 -11.97
C ARG A 148 16.45 19.67 -12.88
N LYS A 149 15.54 19.64 -13.87
CA LYS A 149 15.34 20.76 -14.81
C LYS A 149 14.86 22.02 -14.09
N LEU A 150 13.80 21.89 -13.28
CA LEU A 150 13.18 23.02 -12.58
C LEU A 150 14.09 23.58 -11.48
N SER A 151 14.85 22.72 -10.80
CA SER A 151 15.82 23.14 -9.77
C SER A 151 16.95 24.00 -10.37
N ILE A 152 17.46 23.64 -11.54
CA ILE A 152 18.48 24.46 -12.24
C ILE A 152 17.87 25.80 -12.70
N GLN A 153 16.63 25.77 -13.17
CA GLN A 153 15.93 26.94 -13.67
C GLN A 153 15.60 27.94 -12.55
N HIS A 154 15.26 27.47 -11.35
CA HIS A 154 14.85 28.33 -10.23
C HIS A 154 15.92 28.41 -9.11
N HIS A 155 17.16 27.98 -9.38
CA HIS A 155 18.21 27.98 -8.36
C HIS A 155 18.49 29.39 -7.82
N PRO A 156 18.55 29.60 -6.48
CA PRO A 156 18.77 30.92 -5.88
C PRO A 156 20.03 31.64 -6.38
N ASP A 157 21.10 30.90 -6.66
CA ASP A 157 22.35 31.48 -7.17
C ASP A 157 22.23 32.07 -8.59
N LYS A 158 21.37 31.48 -9.43
CA LYS A 158 21.15 31.95 -10.81
C LYS A 158 20.03 32.98 -10.89
N ASN A 159 19.05 32.88 -10.00
CA ASN A 159 17.87 33.74 -9.94
C ASN A 159 17.62 34.14 -8.47
N PRO A 160 18.25 35.22 -7.98
CA PRO A 160 18.18 35.61 -6.57
C PRO A 160 16.88 36.34 -6.19
N ASP A 161 15.89 36.41 -7.08
CA ASP A 161 14.60 37.04 -6.82
C ASP A 161 13.72 36.19 -5.88
N GLU A 162 12.93 36.87 -5.04
CA GLU A 162 12.06 36.20 -4.05
C GLU A 162 11.02 35.27 -4.69
N ALA A 163 10.59 35.55 -5.92
CA ALA A 163 9.65 34.68 -6.62
C ALA A 163 10.30 33.36 -7.07
N SER A 164 11.55 33.39 -7.55
CA SER A 164 12.32 32.19 -7.89
C SER A 164 12.67 31.37 -6.64
N LYS A 165 13.03 32.01 -5.52
CA LYS A 165 13.25 31.31 -4.24
C LYS A 165 12.00 30.60 -3.75
N ALA A 166 10.84 31.27 -3.79
CA ALA A 166 9.56 30.66 -3.41
C ALA A 166 9.21 29.47 -4.31
N LYS A 167 9.37 29.61 -5.63
CA LYS A 167 9.16 28.50 -6.58
C LYS A 167 10.12 27.33 -6.33
N PHE A 168 11.39 27.62 -6.06
CA PHE A 168 12.38 26.59 -5.76
C PHE A 168 12.02 25.80 -4.50
N ALA A 169 11.54 26.48 -3.46
CA ALA A 169 11.02 25.83 -2.26
C ALA A 169 9.82 24.93 -2.59
N GLU A 170 8.82 25.42 -3.34
CA GLU A 170 7.66 24.62 -3.77
C GLU A 170 8.08 23.35 -4.56
N ILE A 171 9.02 23.51 -5.50
CA ILE A 171 9.56 22.39 -6.31
C ILE A 171 10.28 21.37 -5.44
N ARG A 172 11.08 21.83 -4.47
CA ARG A 172 11.82 20.97 -3.55
C ARG A 172 10.86 20.18 -2.66
N ASP A 173 9.89 20.86 -2.06
CA ASP A 173 8.95 20.23 -1.12
C ASP A 173 8.05 19.21 -1.86
N ALA A 174 7.62 19.52 -3.10
CA ALA A 174 6.91 18.57 -3.94
C ALA A 174 7.76 17.34 -4.28
N TYR A 175 9.03 17.54 -4.62
CA TYR A 175 9.94 16.43 -4.92
C TYR A 175 10.22 15.56 -3.69
N GLU A 176 10.34 16.13 -2.49
CA GLU A 176 10.57 15.36 -1.27
C GLU A 176 9.46 14.31 -1.03
N VAL A 177 8.21 14.69 -1.26
CA VAL A 177 7.06 13.80 -1.10
C VAL A 177 6.93 12.82 -2.27
N LEU A 178 7.08 13.30 -3.51
CA LEU A 178 6.84 12.47 -4.70
C LEU A 178 7.99 11.51 -5.03
N ASN A 179 9.21 11.77 -4.55
CA ASN A 179 10.36 10.90 -4.77
C ASN A 179 10.44 9.75 -3.75
N ASP A 180 9.84 9.90 -2.57
CA ASP A 180 9.76 8.81 -1.59
C ASP A 180 8.56 7.89 -1.92
N PRO A 181 8.75 6.59 -2.17
CA PRO A 181 7.67 5.70 -2.58
C PRO A 181 6.50 5.65 -1.59
N ASP A 182 6.78 5.63 -0.29
CA ASP A 182 5.76 5.53 0.75
C ASP A 182 5.03 6.87 0.92
N LYS A 183 5.76 8.00 0.96
CA LYS A 183 5.13 9.33 1.01
C LYS A 183 4.29 9.60 -0.25
N LYS A 184 4.75 9.17 -1.43
CA LYS A 184 4.00 9.28 -2.69
C LYS A 184 2.69 8.50 -2.61
N ILE A 185 2.71 7.24 -2.14
CA ILE A 185 1.49 6.43 -1.99
C ILE A 185 0.52 7.10 -0.99
N LEU A 186 1.02 7.60 0.15
CA LEU A 186 0.19 8.30 1.13
C LEU A 186 -0.41 9.58 0.54
N TYR A 187 0.39 10.34 -0.20
CA TYR A 187 -0.09 11.53 -0.90
C TYR A 187 -1.15 11.19 -1.96
N ASP A 188 -0.94 10.14 -2.75
CA ASP A 188 -1.87 9.74 -3.81
C ASP A 188 -3.19 9.20 -3.24
N THR A 189 -3.15 8.51 -2.10
CA THR A 189 -4.33 7.89 -1.46
C THR A 189 -5.06 8.80 -0.46
N GLY A 190 -4.36 9.74 0.19
CA GLY A 190 -4.86 10.53 1.31
C GLY A 190 -4.43 12.00 1.33
N GLY A 191 -3.67 12.45 0.34
CA GLY A 191 -3.15 13.81 0.24
C GLY A 191 -2.09 14.14 1.30
N MET A 192 -1.74 15.43 1.40
CA MET A 192 -0.73 15.91 2.36
C MET A 192 -1.09 15.64 3.83
N ALA A 193 -2.38 15.41 4.14
CA ALA A 193 -2.80 15.02 5.48
C ALA A 193 -2.20 13.65 5.87
N ALA A 194 -2.27 12.67 4.97
CA ALA A 194 -1.73 11.33 5.21
C ALA A 194 -0.19 11.32 5.32
N VAL A 195 0.49 12.17 4.52
CA VAL A 195 1.94 12.35 4.61
C VAL A 195 2.34 12.92 5.99
N LYS A 196 1.63 13.95 6.46
CA LYS A 196 1.86 14.56 7.77
C LYS A 196 1.56 13.62 8.94
N ASP A 197 0.54 12.77 8.80
CA ASP A 197 0.24 11.75 9.81
C ASP A 197 1.37 10.70 9.85
N SER A 198 1.94 10.33 8.71
CA SER A 198 3.10 9.45 8.62
C SER A 198 4.35 10.02 9.29
N GLU A 199 4.63 11.31 9.08
CA GLU A 199 5.76 12.01 9.73
C GLU A 199 5.61 12.07 11.26
N LYS A 200 4.37 12.01 11.77
CA LYS A 200 4.07 11.90 13.21
C LYS A 200 4.08 10.46 13.72
N GLY A 201 4.48 9.49 12.90
CA GLY A 201 4.51 8.05 13.23
C GLY A 201 3.14 7.38 13.21
N LYS A 202 2.09 8.03 12.69
CA LYS A 202 0.73 7.47 12.56
C LYS A 202 0.52 6.89 11.17
N VAL A 203 1.25 5.81 10.86
CA VAL A 203 1.11 5.09 9.59
C VAL A 203 0.29 3.83 9.81
N GLU A 204 -0.88 3.76 9.19
CA GLU A 204 -1.64 2.52 9.12
C GLU A 204 -1.33 1.79 7.81
N THR A 205 -1.15 0.47 7.87
CA THR A 205 -0.94 -0.39 6.71
C THR A 205 -2.15 -1.27 6.43
N THR A 206 -2.42 -1.55 5.15
CA THR A 206 -3.42 -2.55 4.78
C THR A 206 -2.88 -3.97 5.03
N SER A 207 -3.79 -4.95 5.10
CA SER A 207 -3.42 -6.35 5.31
C SER A 207 -2.72 -6.93 4.08
N ASP A 208 -1.76 -7.81 4.33
CA ASP A 208 -1.10 -8.58 3.27
C ASP A 208 -2.09 -9.52 2.55
N VAL A 209 -1.82 -9.79 1.28
CA VAL A 209 -2.60 -10.69 0.43
C VAL A 209 -1.78 -11.95 0.17
N ASN A 210 -2.28 -13.09 0.63
CA ASN A 210 -1.68 -14.39 0.32
C ASN A 210 -2.35 -14.98 -0.93
N SER A 211 -1.57 -15.35 -1.94
CA SER A 211 -2.06 -16.00 -3.15
C SER A 211 -1.19 -17.22 -3.47
N GLU A 212 -1.81 -18.30 -3.93
CA GLU A 212 -1.08 -19.49 -4.37
C GLU A 212 -0.85 -19.45 -5.88
N ILE A 213 0.38 -19.76 -6.31
CA ILE A 213 0.72 -19.93 -7.72
C ILE A 213 1.20 -21.35 -7.99
N GLU A 214 0.71 -21.92 -9.07
CA GLU A 214 1.08 -23.28 -9.46
C GLU A 214 2.28 -23.28 -10.40
N VAL A 215 3.32 -24.01 -10.03
CA VAL A 215 4.61 -24.03 -10.75
C VAL A 215 4.94 -25.47 -11.17
N GLY A 216 5.47 -25.65 -12.39
CA GLY A 216 5.92 -26.95 -12.88
C GLY A 216 7.09 -27.49 -12.06
N LEU A 217 7.30 -28.81 -12.04
CA LEU A 217 8.44 -29.38 -11.33
C LEU A 217 9.76 -29.07 -12.07
N GLU A 218 9.67 -28.97 -13.40
CA GLU A 218 10.70 -28.55 -14.34
C GLU A 218 11.15 -27.11 -14.05
N ASP A 219 10.20 -26.20 -13.86
CA ASP A 219 10.47 -24.80 -13.52
C ASP A 219 11.19 -24.68 -12.16
N LEU A 220 10.81 -25.50 -11.16
CA LEU A 220 11.48 -25.55 -9.86
C LEU A 220 12.89 -26.18 -9.94
N TYR A 221 13.15 -27.01 -10.95
CA TYR A 221 14.43 -27.65 -11.18
C TYR A 221 15.41 -26.71 -11.92
N LEU A 222 14.95 -26.12 -13.02
CA LEU A 222 15.77 -25.26 -13.89
C LEU A 222 15.87 -23.81 -13.38
N GLY A 223 14.91 -23.36 -12.57
CA GLY A 223 14.69 -21.95 -12.29
C GLY A 223 14.07 -21.25 -13.50
N THR A 224 13.18 -20.29 -13.24
CA THR A 224 12.47 -19.59 -14.31
C THR A 224 12.04 -18.20 -13.86
N GLU A 225 11.78 -17.33 -14.83
CA GLU A 225 11.15 -16.04 -14.59
C GLU A 225 9.87 -15.96 -15.40
N PHE A 226 8.76 -15.60 -14.75
CA PHE A 226 7.51 -15.38 -15.45
C PHE A 226 6.70 -14.25 -14.83
N ARG A 227 5.79 -13.70 -15.62
CA ARG A 227 4.86 -12.66 -15.18
C ARG A 227 3.58 -13.26 -14.63
N ALA A 228 3.34 -13.03 -13.34
CA ALA A 228 2.06 -13.27 -12.71
C ALA A 228 1.24 -11.97 -12.73
N THR A 229 -0.06 -12.06 -13.01
CA THR A 229 -0.95 -10.90 -12.92
C THR A 229 -1.81 -11.03 -11.68
N VAL A 230 -1.75 -10.04 -10.80
CA VAL A 230 -2.59 -9.97 -9.60
C VAL A 230 -3.55 -8.80 -9.73
N LYS A 231 -4.82 -9.03 -9.42
CA LYS A 231 -5.82 -7.97 -9.34
C LYS A 231 -5.67 -7.24 -8.01
N ARG A 232 -5.41 -5.93 -8.06
CA ARG A 232 -5.37 -5.08 -6.87
C ARG A 232 -6.31 -3.89 -7.01
N GLY A 233 -6.95 -3.50 -5.91
CA GLY A 233 -7.71 -2.27 -5.83
C GLY A 233 -6.78 -1.07 -5.63
N ILE A 234 -6.89 -0.06 -6.48
CA ILE A 234 -6.16 1.20 -6.36
C ILE A 234 -7.11 2.35 -6.05
N VAL A 235 -6.63 3.36 -5.32
CA VAL A 235 -7.39 4.59 -5.07
C VAL A 235 -7.34 5.46 -6.33
N CYS A 236 -8.50 5.77 -6.90
CA CYS A 236 -8.64 6.67 -8.04
C CYS A 236 -8.46 8.12 -7.61
N ARG A 237 -7.21 8.58 -7.65
CA ARG A 237 -6.87 10.00 -7.51
C ARG A 237 -7.60 10.86 -8.54
N GLY A 238 -7.87 12.11 -8.21
CA GLY A 238 -8.57 13.05 -9.09
C GLY A 238 -10.09 12.83 -9.21
N CYS A 239 -10.61 11.61 -9.02
CA CYS A 239 -12.04 11.32 -9.16
C CYS A 239 -12.94 11.92 -8.07
N ARG A 240 -12.32 12.38 -6.97
CA ARG A 240 -12.99 13.22 -5.97
C ARG A 240 -13.15 14.66 -6.43
N LYS A 241 -12.17 15.21 -7.18
CA LYS A 241 -12.18 16.59 -7.70
C LYS A 241 -13.03 16.69 -8.97
N ASN A 242 -12.87 15.73 -9.90
CA ASN A 242 -13.60 15.68 -11.17
C ASN A 242 -14.17 14.27 -11.45
N PRO A 243 -15.35 13.94 -10.89
CA PRO A 243 -15.94 12.60 -11.02
C PRO A 243 -16.33 12.19 -12.44
N ASN A 244 -16.50 13.16 -13.34
CA ASN A 244 -16.95 12.97 -14.71
C ASN A 244 -15.78 12.83 -15.71
N SER A 245 -14.53 12.87 -15.23
CA SER A 245 -13.36 12.64 -16.05
C SER A 245 -13.40 11.23 -16.68
N PRO A 246 -12.94 11.05 -17.94
CA PRO A 246 -12.82 9.73 -18.57
C PRO A 246 -12.06 8.70 -17.72
N ASN A 247 -11.05 9.14 -16.96
CA ASN A 247 -10.20 8.30 -16.12
C ASN A 247 -10.93 7.75 -14.88
N CYS A 248 -12.10 8.30 -14.56
CA CYS A 248 -12.95 7.87 -13.45
C CYS A 248 -14.00 6.83 -13.85
N LYS A 249 -14.06 6.48 -15.14
CA LYS A 249 -14.93 5.42 -15.63
C LYS A 249 -14.53 4.09 -14.99
N GLY A 250 -15.47 3.44 -14.30
CA GLY A 250 -15.22 2.18 -13.58
C GLY A 250 -14.76 2.34 -12.13
N CYS A 251 -14.46 3.57 -11.67
CA CYS A 251 -14.17 3.82 -10.25
C CYS A 251 -15.47 3.75 -9.41
N ARG A 252 -15.45 2.94 -8.36
CA ARG A 252 -16.53 2.73 -7.39
C ARG A 252 -16.18 3.40 -6.07
N LYS A 253 -17.11 3.51 -5.13
CA LYS A 253 -16.78 4.00 -3.78
C LYS A 253 -15.78 3.03 -3.12
N CYS A 254 -14.70 3.55 -2.53
CA CYS A 254 -13.77 2.71 -1.77
C CYS A 254 -14.47 2.10 -0.54
N LYS A 255 -13.94 0.97 -0.04
CA LYS A 255 -14.38 0.36 1.20
C LYS A 255 -14.27 1.36 2.36
N ASN A 256 -15.22 1.30 3.29
CA ASN A 256 -15.22 2.16 4.46
C ASN A 256 -14.08 1.78 5.41
N GLN A 257 -13.66 2.73 6.24
CA GLN A 257 -12.61 2.51 7.25
C GLN A 257 -13.25 2.25 8.60
N ILE A 258 -12.70 1.32 9.38
CA ILE A 258 -13.11 1.12 10.76
C ILE A 258 -12.15 1.93 11.62
N LYS A 259 -12.64 3.01 12.25
CA LYS A 259 -11.84 3.83 13.17
C LYS A 259 -12.27 3.56 14.60
N VAL A 260 -11.31 3.45 15.51
CA VAL A 260 -11.59 3.40 16.95
C VAL A 260 -11.80 4.84 17.43
N VAL A 261 -13.04 5.18 17.74
CA VAL A 261 -13.41 6.49 18.28
C VAL A 261 -13.55 6.40 19.80
N GLN A 262 -13.00 7.38 20.51
CA GLN A 262 -13.22 7.51 21.95
C GLN A 262 -14.56 8.23 22.17
N VAL A 263 -15.56 7.49 22.64
CA VAL A 263 -16.88 8.03 22.92
C VAL A 263 -17.01 8.21 24.43
N GLN A 264 -17.40 9.41 24.85
CA GLN A 264 -17.67 9.69 26.25
C GLN A 264 -19.05 9.13 26.62
N MET A 265 -19.07 8.05 27.41
CA MET A 265 -20.29 7.47 27.99
C MET A 265 -20.37 7.87 29.45
N GLY A 266 -20.97 9.04 29.71
CA GLY A 266 -21.07 9.61 31.05
C GLY A 266 -19.68 10.01 31.60
N PRO A 267 -19.31 9.62 32.83
CA PRO A 267 -17.99 9.93 33.39
C PRO A 267 -16.86 9.03 32.85
N PHE A 268 -17.15 8.06 31.98
CA PHE A 268 -16.17 7.12 31.44
C PHE A 268 -15.91 7.35 29.94
N LEU A 269 -14.65 7.21 29.52
CA LEU A 269 -14.25 7.18 28.11
C LEU A 269 -14.17 5.73 27.64
N THR A 270 -14.97 5.35 26.64
CA THR A 270 -14.92 4.03 26.02
C THR A 270 -14.41 4.10 24.59
N GLN A 271 -13.67 3.09 24.16
CA GLN A 271 -13.23 2.95 22.78
C GLN A 271 -14.27 2.13 22.01
N GLN A 272 -14.90 2.72 21.00
CA GLN A 272 -15.86 2.04 20.13
C GLN A 272 -15.36 2.05 18.69
N GLN A 273 -15.52 0.94 17.98
CA GLN A 273 -15.26 0.88 16.55
C GLN A 273 -16.43 1.51 15.79
N GLN A 274 -16.14 2.51 14.97
CA GLN A 274 -17.12 3.17 14.09
C GLN A 274 -16.66 3.06 12.63
N GLU A 275 -17.59 2.67 11.77
CA GLU A 275 -17.36 2.63 10.33
C GLU A 275 -17.49 4.05 9.74
N VAL A 276 -16.37 4.59 9.28
CA VAL A 276 -16.29 5.91 8.63
C VAL A 276 -16.38 5.71 7.12
N PRO A 277 -17.41 6.27 6.46
CA PRO A 277 -17.57 6.14 5.02
C PRO A 277 -16.40 6.75 4.25
N SER A 278 -15.88 6.04 3.27
CA SER A 278 -14.81 6.60 2.43
C SER A 278 -15.33 7.72 1.53
N LYS A 279 -14.56 8.80 1.44
CA LYS A 279 -14.79 9.93 0.51
C LYS A 279 -14.15 9.70 -0.86
N GLU A 280 -13.27 8.70 -0.98
CA GLU A 280 -12.51 8.42 -2.20
C GLU A 280 -13.15 7.30 -3.04
N LYS A 281 -12.77 7.24 -4.31
CA LYS A 281 -13.17 6.17 -5.23
C LYS A 281 -12.00 5.23 -5.52
N CYS A 282 -12.30 3.96 -5.78
CA CYS A 282 -11.34 2.90 -6.04
C CYS A 282 -11.71 2.13 -7.31
N LYS A 283 -10.73 1.53 -7.97
CA LYS A 283 -10.94 0.61 -9.10
C LYS A 283 -9.96 -0.56 -9.01
N ASP A 284 -10.39 -1.71 -9.51
CA ASP A 284 -9.51 -2.88 -9.62
C ASP A 284 -8.67 -2.77 -10.90
N VAL A 285 -7.36 -2.99 -10.76
CA VAL A 285 -6.39 -2.95 -11.85
C VAL A 285 -5.54 -4.22 -11.82
N ASP A 286 -5.25 -4.73 -13.01
CA ASP A 286 -4.31 -5.83 -13.21
C ASP A 286 -2.88 -5.30 -13.03
N ALA A 287 -2.19 -5.80 -12.00
CA ALA A 287 -0.80 -5.48 -11.72
C ALA A 287 0.10 -6.67 -12.11
N PRO A 288 0.94 -6.52 -13.14
CA PRO A 288 1.93 -7.54 -13.47
C PRO A 288 3.04 -7.56 -12.41
N LEU A 289 3.41 -8.76 -11.98
CA LEU A 289 4.47 -9.06 -11.04
C LEU A 289 5.46 -9.99 -11.74
N ASP A 290 6.71 -9.55 -11.88
CA ASP A 290 7.79 -10.40 -12.38
C ASP A 290 8.23 -11.34 -11.23
N VAL A 291 7.88 -12.62 -11.32
CA VAL A 291 8.19 -13.64 -10.33
C VAL A 291 9.46 -14.35 -10.76
N HIS A 292 10.50 -14.24 -9.94
CA HIS A 292 11.75 -14.99 -10.10
C HIS A 292 11.70 -16.26 -9.25
N ILE A 293 11.87 -17.42 -9.88
CA ILE A 293 11.94 -18.72 -9.22
C ILE A 293 13.37 -19.24 -9.29
N GLU A 294 14.00 -19.34 -8.14
CA GLU A 294 15.34 -19.89 -7.98
C GLU A 294 15.33 -21.42 -8.11
N LYS A 295 16.46 -21.96 -8.57
CA LYS A 295 16.67 -23.41 -8.64
C LYS A 295 16.52 -24.04 -7.26
N GLY A 296 15.76 -25.12 -7.19
CA GLY A 296 15.60 -25.89 -5.95
C GLY A 296 14.54 -25.34 -5.00
N MET A 297 13.88 -24.21 -5.32
CA MET A 297 12.73 -23.71 -4.54
C MET A 297 11.68 -24.79 -4.37
N ALA A 298 11.12 -24.90 -3.17
CA ALA A 298 10.18 -25.94 -2.79
C ALA A 298 8.72 -25.45 -2.81
N SER A 299 7.80 -26.41 -2.89
CA SER A 299 6.37 -26.12 -2.65
C SER A 299 6.21 -25.58 -1.22
N GLY A 300 5.55 -24.44 -1.09
CA GLY A 300 5.41 -23.73 0.17
C GLY A 300 6.33 -22.52 0.33
N ASP A 301 7.39 -22.40 -0.48
CA ASP A 301 8.23 -21.20 -0.53
C ASP A 301 7.40 -20.00 -1.00
N THR A 302 7.82 -18.80 -0.59
CA THR A 302 7.06 -17.56 -0.82
C THR A 302 7.90 -16.52 -1.55
N VAL A 303 7.27 -15.82 -2.50
CA VAL A 303 7.82 -14.62 -3.16
C VAL A 303 6.99 -13.42 -2.71
N THR A 304 7.62 -12.43 -2.10
CA THR A 304 6.95 -11.27 -1.49
C THR A 304 7.15 -10.01 -2.31
N PHE A 305 6.05 -9.34 -2.64
CA PHE A 305 6.01 -8.06 -3.33
C PHE A 305 5.51 -6.98 -2.37
N PRO A 306 6.40 -6.18 -1.77
CA PRO A 306 6.02 -5.15 -0.81
C PRO A 306 5.18 -4.06 -1.48
N ARG A 307 4.24 -3.48 -0.73
CA ARG A 307 3.35 -2.39 -1.18
C ARG A 307 2.46 -2.73 -2.40
N MET A 308 2.32 -4.01 -2.76
CA MET A 308 1.51 -4.44 -3.91
C MET A 308 0.09 -4.90 -3.55
N ALA A 309 -0.30 -4.86 -2.27
CA ALA A 309 -1.66 -5.19 -1.84
C ALA A 309 -2.70 -4.11 -2.22
N GLU A 310 -3.95 -4.28 -1.78
CA GLU A 310 -5.03 -3.31 -1.99
C GLU A 310 -4.69 -1.96 -1.31
N GLU A 311 -4.84 -0.88 -2.05
CA GLU A 311 -4.71 0.49 -1.54
C GLU A 311 -5.97 0.91 -0.78
N ARG A 312 -5.77 1.68 0.30
CA ARG A 312 -6.86 2.32 1.02
C ARG A 312 -6.52 3.79 1.29
N PRO A 313 -7.52 4.68 1.35
CA PRO A 313 -7.27 6.11 1.51
C PRO A 313 -6.44 6.44 2.76
N GLY A 314 -5.25 7.02 2.58
CA GLY A 314 -4.37 7.42 3.68
C GLY A 314 -3.71 6.26 4.43
N MET A 315 -3.69 5.06 3.85
CA MET A 315 -2.97 3.89 4.39
C MET A 315 -1.90 3.44 3.40
N LEU A 316 -0.79 2.90 3.91
CA LEU A 316 0.18 2.24 3.06
C LEU A 316 -0.30 0.82 2.71
N PRO A 317 -0.18 0.39 1.45
CA PRO A 317 -0.50 -0.98 1.08
C PRO A 317 0.40 -1.99 1.81
N GLY A 318 -0.18 -3.13 2.16
CA GLY A 318 0.56 -4.33 2.56
C GLY A 318 1.27 -4.99 1.36
N SER A 319 1.73 -6.21 1.58
CA SER A 319 2.47 -7.00 0.60
C SER A 319 1.59 -8.03 -0.08
N VAL A 320 1.92 -8.37 -1.33
CA VAL A 320 1.40 -9.59 -1.97
C VAL A 320 2.42 -10.70 -1.74
N ILE A 321 1.99 -11.78 -1.09
CA ILE A 321 2.81 -12.94 -0.77
C ILE A 321 2.34 -14.09 -1.67
N LEU A 322 3.14 -14.41 -2.67
CA LEU A 322 2.87 -15.52 -3.58
C LEU A 322 3.49 -16.80 -3.03
N LYS A 323 2.66 -17.74 -2.60
CA LYS A 323 3.09 -19.05 -2.14
C LYS A 323 3.17 -20.04 -3.31
N LEU A 324 4.33 -20.64 -3.50
CA LEU A 324 4.56 -21.62 -4.55
C LEU A 324 3.84 -22.93 -4.22
N LYS A 325 3.18 -23.50 -5.22
CA LYS A 325 2.57 -24.81 -5.15
C LYS A 325 3.04 -25.65 -6.33
N ALA A 326 3.77 -26.72 -6.04
CA ALA A 326 4.24 -27.61 -7.10
C ALA A 326 3.05 -28.31 -7.77
N LYS A 327 2.98 -28.22 -9.10
CA LYS A 327 2.03 -28.98 -9.91
C LYS A 327 2.35 -30.46 -9.81
N LYS A 328 1.31 -31.28 -9.86
CA LYS A 328 1.49 -32.74 -9.96
C LYS A 328 2.12 -33.07 -11.31
N HIS A 329 3.35 -33.58 -11.28
CA HIS A 329 4.04 -34.03 -12.48
C HIS A 329 3.64 -35.48 -12.83
N PRO A 330 3.45 -35.84 -14.11
CA PRO A 330 2.98 -37.17 -14.51
C PRO A 330 3.96 -38.31 -14.20
N ARG A 331 5.26 -38.02 -14.15
CA ARG A 331 6.32 -39.04 -14.00
C ARG A 331 7.04 -39.00 -12.65
N PHE A 332 7.13 -37.81 -12.05
CA PHE A 332 8.00 -37.58 -10.90
C PHE A 332 7.19 -37.01 -9.74
N GLU A 333 7.53 -37.45 -8.54
CA GLU A 333 7.02 -36.92 -7.29
C GLU A 333 8.21 -36.43 -6.46
N ARG A 334 8.24 -35.15 -6.13
CA ARG A 334 9.31 -34.58 -5.30
C ARG A 334 9.06 -34.87 -3.82
N ARG A 335 10.09 -35.35 -3.13
CA ARG A 335 10.11 -35.51 -1.67
C ARG A 335 11.40 -34.92 -1.11
N GLY A 336 11.32 -33.73 -0.54
CA GLY A 336 12.52 -32.96 -0.16
C GLY A 336 13.35 -32.59 -1.40
N SER A 337 14.61 -32.99 -1.43
CA SER A 337 15.47 -32.88 -2.61
C SER A 337 15.46 -34.13 -3.49
N ASP A 338 14.77 -35.19 -3.09
CA ASP A 338 14.75 -36.44 -3.85
C ASP A 338 13.57 -36.46 -4.82
N LEU A 339 13.76 -37.16 -5.94
CA LEU A 339 12.71 -37.45 -6.90
C LEU A 339 12.29 -38.91 -6.81
N HIS A 340 11.00 -39.17 -6.89
CA HIS A 340 10.44 -40.51 -6.91
C HIS A 340 9.70 -40.74 -8.22
N THR A 341 9.85 -41.93 -8.80
CA THR A 341 9.11 -42.33 -9.99
C THR A 341 8.75 -43.81 -9.93
N ASP A 342 7.61 -44.17 -10.50
CA ASP A 342 7.18 -45.56 -10.60
C ASP A 342 7.49 -46.08 -12.01
N LEU A 343 8.26 -47.17 -12.07
CA LEU A 343 8.60 -47.85 -13.31
C LEU A 343 7.94 -49.22 -13.37
N LYS A 344 7.28 -49.50 -14.48
CA LYS A 344 6.61 -50.77 -14.72
C LYS A 344 7.49 -51.67 -15.59
N ILE A 345 7.73 -52.89 -15.14
CA ILE A 345 8.48 -53.92 -15.88
C ILE A 345 7.68 -55.21 -15.93
N SER A 346 7.90 -56.02 -16.96
CA SER A 346 7.30 -57.34 -17.05
C SER A 346 7.95 -58.35 -16.10
N LEU A 347 7.23 -59.43 -15.77
CA LEU A 347 7.81 -60.56 -15.01
C LEU A 347 9.09 -61.11 -15.68
N ARG A 348 9.13 -61.20 -17.01
CA ARG A 348 10.32 -61.64 -17.76
C ARG A 348 11.51 -60.73 -17.50
N GLU A 349 11.30 -59.42 -17.61
CA GLU A 349 12.33 -58.40 -17.36
C GLU A 349 12.80 -58.40 -15.91
N SER A 350 11.89 -58.66 -14.96
CA SER A 350 12.26 -58.78 -13.55
C SER A 350 13.19 -59.95 -13.25
N LEU A 351 13.15 -61.02 -14.06
CA LEU A 351 13.95 -62.23 -13.86
C LEU A 351 15.24 -62.24 -14.69
N LEU A 352 15.21 -61.69 -15.91
CA LEU A 352 16.31 -61.75 -16.87
C LEU A 352 17.16 -60.46 -16.92
N GLY A 353 16.76 -59.45 -16.16
CA GLY A 353 17.33 -58.11 -16.23
C GLY A 353 16.67 -57.22 -17.28
N TRP A 354 16.89 -55.92 -17.14
CA TRP A 354 16.27 -54.89 -17.96
C TRP A 354 17.12 -53.61 -17.99
N SER A 355 16.89 -52.79 -19.01
CA SER A 355 17.36 -51.41 -19.08
C SER A 355 16.23 -50.51 -19.58
N ARG A 356 16.11 -49.31 -19.00
CA ARG A 356 15.18 -48.25 -19.42
C ARG A 356 15.88 -46.90 -19.35
N THR A 357 15.62 -46.09 -20.36
CA THR A 357 16.01 -44.69 -20.38
C THR A 357 14.83 -43.82 -19.97
N ILE A 358 15.04 -42.94 -19.00
CA ILE A 358 14.04 -41.98 -18.53
C ILE A 358 14.51 -40.57 -18.88
N GLN A 359 13.63 -39.77 -19.47
CA GLN A 359 13.87 -38.33 -19.63
C GLN A 359 13.65 -37.61 -18.30
N HIS A 360 14.67 -36.87 -17.86
CA HIS A 360 14.66 -36.05 -16.65
C HIS A 360 13.95 -34.70 -16.91
N LEU A 361 13.84 -33.87 -15.88
CA LEU A 361 13.17 -32.56 -15.86
C LEU A 361 13.85 -31.49 -16.72
N ASP A 362 15.15 -31.62 -16.98
CA ASP A 362 15.94 -30.77 -17.90
C ASP A 362 16.06 -31.36 -19.31
N GLY A 363 15.46 -32.53 -19.55
CA GLY A 363 15.48 -33.24 -20.83
C GLY A 363 16.67 -34.17 -21.04
N HIS A 364 17.63 -34.26 -20.12
CA HIS A 364 18.69 -35.26 -20.24
C HIS A 364 18.16 -36.68 -19.99
N GLU A 365 18.89 -37.68 -20.47
CA GLU A 365 18.49 -39.08 -20.41
C GLU A 365 19.23 -39.83 -19.30
N VAL A 366 18.49 -40.42 -18.37
CA VAL A 366 19.03 -41.27 -17.30
C VAL A 366 18.79 -42.73 -17.65
N GLU A 367 19.87 -43.49 -17.86
CA GLU A 367 19.80 -44.94 -18.02
C GLU A 367 19.71 -45.64 -16.66
N ILE A 368 18.63 -46.40 -16.45
CA ILE A 368 18.47 -47.26 -15.28
C ILE A 368 18.46 -48.71 -15.77
N LYS A 369 19.39 -49.50 -15.26
CA LYS A 369 19.54 -50.91 -15.63
C LYS A 369 19.77 -51.79 -14.41
N GLN A 370 19.30 -53.03 -14.51
CA GLN A 370 19.54 -54.06 -13.52
C GLN A 370 19.73 -55.40 -14.24
N THR A 371 20.82 -56.09 -13.93
CA THR A 371 21.13 -57.41 -14.50
C THR A 371 20.55 -58.56 -13.67
N ASP A 372 20.46 -58.36 -12.36
CA ASP A 372 19.97 -59.37 -11.43
C ASP A 372 18.44 -59.35 -11.29
N VAL A 373 17.91 -60.37 -10.61
CA VAL A 373 16.48 -60.47 -10.32
C VAL A 373 15.99 -59.24 -9.54
N THR A 374 15.02 -58.53 -10.09
CA THR A 374 14.40 -57.34 -9.50
C THR A 374 13.10 -57.71 -8.80
N LYS A 375 12.97 -57.38 -7.51
CA LYS A 375 11.77 -57.68 -6.71
C LYS A 375 10.64 -56.69 -7.00
N HIS A 376 9.40 -57.12 -6.83
CA HIS A 376 8.24 -56.22 -6.89
C HIS A 376 8.31 -55.18 -5.75
N LEU A 377 8.05 -53.91 -6.09
CA LEU A 377 8.22 -52.72 -5.23
C LEU A 377 9.66 -52.43 -4.77
N GLN A 378 10.66 -53.07 -5.39
CA GLN A 378 12.05 -52.72 -5.13
C GLN A 378 12.33 -51.27 -5.56
N VAL A 379 13.01 -50.51 -4.71
CA VAL A 379 13.42 -49.14 -5.02
C VAL A 379 14.88 -49.17 -5.44
N LEU A 380 15.15 -48.75 -6.67
CA LEU A 380 16.48 -48.51 -7.19
C LEU A 380 16.84 -47.04 -6.99
N LYS A 381 18.07 -46.77 -6.58
CA LYS A 381 18.56 -45.42 -6.29
C LYS A 381 19.60 -45.02 -7.33
N THR A 382 19.34 -43.93 -8.04
CA THR A 382 20.31 -43.28 -8.93
C THR A 382 20.80 -42.01 -8.25
N ARG A 383 22.11 -41.92 -8.04
CA ARG A 383 22.72 -40.82 -7.27
C ARG A 383 22.75 -39.53 -8.08
N SER A 384 22.55 -38.40 -7.41
CA SER A 384 22.66 -37.06 -8.02
C SER A 384 21.68 -36.78 -9.16
N GLU A 385 20.58 -37.53 -9.20
CA GLU A 385 19.49 -37.39 -10.19
C GLU A 385 18.19 -36.87 -9.55
N GLY A 386 18.26 -36.26 -8.36
CA GLY A 386 17.13 -35.63 -7.68
C GLY A 386 16.96 -34.15 -8.05
N MET A 387 16.31 -33.38 -7.19
CA MET A 387 16.20 -31.93 -7.30
C MET A 387 17.48 -31.23 -6.83
N PRO A 388 17.81 -30.05 -7.37
CA PRO A 388 18.91 -29.24 -6.86
C PRO A 388 18.60 -28.72 -5.45
N HIS A 389 19.64 -28.61 -4.62
CA HIS A 389 19.53 -27.95 -3.33
C HIS A 389 19.50 -26.43 -3.50
N ARG A 390 18.70 -25.73 -2.70
CA ARG A 390 18.51 -24.29 -2.79
C ARG A 390 19.80 -23.51 -2.47
N ASP A 391 20.49 -23.90 -1.40
CA ASP A 391 21.69 -23.19 -0.94
C ASP A 391 22.93 -23.53 -1.77
N ASP A 392 22.96 -24.72 -2.39
CA ASP A 392 24.02 -25.16 -3.30
C ASP A 392 23.40 -25.80 -4.55
N PRO A 393 23.08 -25.00 -5.58
CA PRO A 393 22.46 -25.48 -6.82
C PRO A 393 23.34 -26.42 -7.65
N ALA A 394 24.62 -26.60 -7.31
CA ALA A 394 25.49 -27.58 -7.96
C ALA A 394 25.32 -28.99 -7.35
N SER A 395 24.73 -29.07 -6.16
CA SER A 395 24.41 -30.33 -5.48
C SER A 395 22.96 -30.75 -5.77
N PHE A 396 22.77 -32.05 -5.97
CA PHE A 396 21.48 -32.65 -6.29
C PHE A 396 21.15 -33.75 -5.30
N GLY A 397 19.86 -33.91 -5.00
CA GLY A 397 19.35 -35.10 -4.31
C GLY A 397 19.42 -36.35 -5.21
N ASP A 398 18.67 -37.37 -4.85
CA ASP A 398 18.70 -38.67 -5.54
C ASP A 398 17.38 -39.03 -6.22
N LEU A 399 17.45 -39.82 -7.29
CA LEU A 399 16.28 -40.40 -7.95
C LEU A 399 16.00 -41.80 -7.39
N HIS A 400 14.79 -41.99 -6.89
CA HIS A 400 14.28 -43.24 -6.36
C HIS A 400 13.24 -43.83 -7.33
N VAL A 401 13.63 -44.89 -8.02
CA VAL A 401 12.83 -45.58 -9.03
C VAL A 401 12.20 -46.80 -8.38
N LYS A 402 10.89 -46.74 -8.11
CA LYS A 402 10.14 -47.86 -7.57
C LYS A 402 9.67 -48.77 -8.70
N VAL A 403 10.13 -50.01 -8.68
CA VAL A 403 9.85 -50.98 -9.74
C VAL A 403 8.60 -51.78 -9.42
N SER A 404 7.58 -51.68 -10.27
CA SER A 404 6.35 -52.47 -10.20
C SER A 404 6.38 -53.56 -11.28
N VAL A 405 6.54 -54.81 -10.86
CA VAL A 405 6.46 -55.98 -11.74
C VAL A 405 5.00 -56.24 -12.14
N GLU A 406 4.72 -56.23 -13.44
CA GLU A 406 3.43 -56.58 -14.03
C GLU A 406 3.41 -58.07 -14.42
N PHE A 407 2.46 -58.82 -13.86
CA PHE A 407 2.27 -60.23 -14.15
C PHE A 407 1.41 -60.45 -15.39
N PRO A 408 1.68 -61.49 -16.20
CA PRO A 408 0.81 -61.84 -17.31
C PRO A 408 -0.57 -62.26 -16.79
N LYS A 409 -1.64 -61.83 -17.48
CA LYS A 409 -3.03 -62.13 -17.08
C LYS A 409 -3.36 -63.62 -17.16
N THR A 410 -2.77 -64.32 -18.13
CA THR A 410 -2.96 -65.75 -18.38
C THR A 410 -1.65 -66.37 -18.85
N LEU A 411 -1.53 -67.69 -18.67
CA LEU A 411 -0.38 -68.48 -19.13
C LEU A 411 -0.88 -69.64 -19.99
N THR A 412 -0.19 -69.89 -21.12
CA THR A 412 -0.47 -71.04 -21.98
C THR A 412 -0.04 -72.35 -21.31
N PRO A 413 -0.57 -73.52 -21.72
CA PRO A 413 -0.16 -74.81 -21.16
C PRO A 413 1.35 -75.05 -21.23
N GLN A 414 1.97 -74.72 -22.36
CA GLN A 414 3.42 -74.83 -22.57
C GLN A 414 4.22 -73.92 -21.62
N GLN A 415 3.74 -72.69 -21.37
CA GLN A 415 4.40 -71.76 -20.44
C GLN A 415 4.31 -72.25 -18.99
N ARG A 416 3.18 -72.85 -18.60
CA ARG A 416 3.00 -73.42 -17.26
C ARG A 416 3.95 -74.57 -17.00
N GLU A 417 4.09 -75.48 -17.97
CA GLU A 417 5.01 -76.61 -17.88
C GLU A 417 6.47 -76.15 -17.80
N ALA A 418 6.87 -75.17 -18.62
CA ALA A 418 8.21 -74.59 -18.58
C ALA A 418 8.52 -73.90 -17.24
N ILE A 419 7.57 -73.15 -16.67
CA ILE A 419 7.75 -72.50 -15.36
C ILE A 419 7.88 -73.55 -14.26
N ALA A 420 7.07 -74.61 -14.27
CA ALA A 420 7.13 -75.69 -13.29
C ALA A 420 8.47 -76.46 -13.33
N GLN A 421 9.10 -76.58 -14.50
CA GLN A 421 10.43 -77.19 -14.62
C GLN A 421 11.55 -76.29 -14.07
N VAL A 422 11.44 -74.97 -14.28
CA VAL A 422 12.50 -74.00 -13.95
C VAL A 422 12.42 -73.53 -12.49
N PHE A 423 11.21 -73.38 -11.95
CA PHE A 423 10.98 -72.96 -10.57
C PHE A 423 10.43 -74.13 -9.76
N PRO A 424 11.27 -74.89 -9.04
CA PRO A 424 10.81 -76.03 -8.25
C PRO A 424 9.84 -75.57 -7.15
N ASP A 425 8.85 -76.41 -6.83
CA ASP A 425 7.92 -76.15 -5.74
C ASP A 425 8.72 -75.91 -4.45
N GLY A 426 8.61 -74.69 -3.91
CA GLY A 426 9.22 -74.27 -2.66
C GLY A 426 8.61 -75.02 -1.47
N ARG A 427 8.93 -76.30 -1.32
CA ARG A 427 8.86 -77.04 -0.07
C ARG A 427 10.28 -77.46 0.30
N SER A 428 11.05 -76.48 0.75
CA SER A 428 12.31 -76.69 1.46
C SER A 428 12.39 -75.65 2.57
N GLU A 429 11.93 -76.10 3.75
CA GLU A 429 12.21 -75.57 5.10
C GLU A 429 11.50 -74.27 5.55
N LEU A 430 10.51 -74.50 6.42
CA LEU A 430 9.94 -73.69 7.53
C LEU A 430 9.84 -72.17 7.41
#